data_AF-A0A6A6NTJ6-F1
#
_entry.id   AF-A0A6A6NTJ6-F1
#
_cell.length_a   1.000
_cell.length_b   1.000
_cell.length_c   1.000
_cell.angle_alpha   90.00
_cell.angle_beta   90.00
_cell.angle_gamma   90.00
#
_symmetry.space_group_name_H-M   'P 1'
#
loop_
_entity.id
_entity.type
_entity.pdbx_description
1 polymer ?
#
loop_
_entity_poly.entity_id
_entity_poly.type
_entity_poly.pdbx_seq_one_letter_code
_entity_poly.pdbx_strand_id
1 'polypeptide(L)'
;MGSDEALRQIRTAGSISISPELFEKLYLSPQNQVKGDLRKTFGNPTPLALLGFLLSLSPLSCDLMGWRGAGGAGASGTATYMFFGGVLMLLGGVGEWILGNTFPFVVFCSFGAFWLGFGGTLQPFFNAYGAYSTDPNNPAEGLNEVGFNSGLAFFLLAMGLLCFVYFICALRTNVVFVLIFFTLVIVFCILAGAYWQTSNGNTALASRLQIAGGAVAFVTCACGWWIFVAIMLAALDFPFQVPVGDLSSVIKGASERQREKAVTSEV
;
A
#
# COMPACT_ATOMS: atom_id res chain seq x y z
N MET A 1 9.59 39.91 39.64
CA MET A 1 9.40 38.84 38.64
C MET A 1 8.37 39.35 37.64
N GLY A 2 8.85 39.86 36.51
CA GLY A 2 8.00 40.57 35.53
C GLY A 2 7.24 39.59 34.64
N SER A 3 6.05 39.97 34.19
CA SER A 3 5.18 39.14 33.34
C SER A 3 5.86 38.67 32.04
N ASP A 4 6.90 39.38 31.58
CA ASP A 4 7.69 39.04 30.40
C ASP A 4 8.56 37.79 30.59
N GLU A 5 8.95 37.47 31.82
CA GLU A 5 9.75 36.29 32.13
C GLU A 5 8.86 35.02 32.21
N ALA A 6 7.62 35.18 32.71
CA ALA A 6 6.60 34.13 32.68
C ALA A 6 6.10 33.85 31.24
N LEU A 7 5.98 34.88 30.40
CA LEU A 7 5.63 34.73 28.98
C LEU A 7 6.74 34.05 28.16
N ARG A 8 8.02 34.20 28.54
CA ARG A 8 9.14 33.48 27.92
C ARG A 8 9.17 32.00 28.28
N GLN A 9 8.79 31.64 29.51
CA GLN A 9 8.74 30.25 29.97
C GLN A 9 7.58 29.45 29.38
N ILE A 10 6.48 30.12 28.98
CA ILE A 10 5.34 29.48 28.30
C ILE A 10 5.63 29.23 26.81
N ARG A 11 6.57 29.96 26.20
CA ARG A 11 6.97 29.76 24.79
C ARG A 11 7.85 28.54 24.54
N THR A 12 8.29 27.82 25.58
CA THR A 12 9.20 26.67 25.48
C THR A 12 8.54 25.31 25.65
N ALA A 13 7.21 25.25 25.80
CA ALA A 13 6.41 24.04 25.69
C ALA A 13 5.28 24.33 24.69
N GLY A 14 5.34 24.00 23.40
CA GLY A 14 6.09 22.94 22.74
C GLY A 14 5.28 22.51 21.51
N SER A 15 4.81 23.46 20.69
CA SER A 15 4.53 23.17 19.28
C SER A 15 5.89 23.22 18.60
N ILE A 16 6.58 22.09 18.57
CA ILE A 16 7.71 21.93 17.66
C ILE A 16 7.07 21.99 16.28
N SER A 17 6.96 23.19 15.70
CA SER A 17 6.51 23.34 14.33
C SER A 17 7.51 22.57 13.49
N ILE A 18 7.09 21.39 13.03
CA ILE A 18 7.89 20.53 12.18
C ILE A 18 8.27 21.39 10.98
N SER A 19 9.56 21.62 10.77
CA SER A 19 9.99 22.38 9.58
C SER A 19 9.50 21.62 8.35
N PRO A 20 9.13 22.30 7.25
CA PRO A 20 8.72 21.64 6.03
C PRO A 20 9.72 20.56 5.59
N GLU A 21 11.02 20.72 5.85
CA GLU A 21 12.04 19.71 5.56
C GLU A 21 11.94 18.45 6.45
N LEU A 22 11.60 18.60 7.73
CA LEU A 22 11.41 17.48 8.66
C LEU A 22 10.08 16.76 8.39
N PHE A 23 9.07 17.52 7.97
CA PHE A 23 7.80 16.99 7.47
C PHE A 23 8.04 16.19 6.18
N GLU A 24 8.84 16.72 5.24
CA GLU A 24 9.19 16.08 3.96
C GLU A 24 9.97 14.78 4.10
N LYS A 25 10.88 14.65 5.08
CA LYS A 25 11.54 13.35 5.38
C LYS A 25 10.57 12.27 5.84
N LEU A 26 9.41 12.68 6.35
CA LEU A 26 8.32 11.78 6.70
C LEU A 26 7.50 11.35 5.48
N TYR A 27 7.66 12.04 4.34
CA TYR A 27 7.09 11.64 3.06
C TYR A 27 7.99 10.64 2.34
N LEU A 28 7.31 9.82 1.56
CA LEU A 28 7.77 8.60 0.92
C LEU A 28 8.75 8.82 -0.22
N SER A 29 9.44 9.96 -0.29
CA SER A 29 10.33 10.29 -1.39
C SER A 29 11.41 11.30 -0.96
N PRO A 30 12.69 11.08 -1.30
CA PRO A 30 13.70 12.15 -1.25
C PRO A 30 13.27 13.32 -2.13
N GLN A 31 13.65 14.55 -1.77
CA GLN A 31 13.21 15.79 -2.42
C GLN A 31 13.28 15.74 -3.95
N ASN A 32 12.12 15.54 -4.60
CA ASN A 32 11.95 15.99 -5.97
C ASN A 32 11.73 17.51 -5.91
N GLN A 33 12.64 18.28 -6.50
CA GLN A 33 12.46 19.73 -6.63
C GLN A 33 11.33 20.01 -7.64
N VAL A 34 10.09 20.01 -7.16
CA VAL A 34 8.93 20.40 -7.97
C VAL A 34 8.88 21.93 -8.02
N LYS A 35 8.77 22.50 -9.22
CA LYS A 35 8.64 23.96 -9.39
C LYS A 35 7.29 24.42 -8.83
N GLY A 36 7.32 25.31 -7.84
CA GLY A 36 6.13 25.91 -7.21
C GLY A 36 5.83 25.35 -5.82
N ASP A 37 5.16 26.15 -4.99
CA ASP A 37 4.78 25.80 -3.60
C ASP A 37 3.57 24.84 -3.54
N LEU A 38 3.47 23.86 -4.45
CA LEU A 38 2.29 22.99 -4.61
C LEU A 38 1.92 22.23 -3.33
N ARG A 39 2.92 21.85 -2.53
CA ARG A 39 2.72 21.18 -1.23
C ARG A 39 2.16 22.10 -0.14
N LYS A 40 2.29 23.43 -0.29
CA LYS A 40 1.61 24.42 0.55
C LYS A 40 0.20 24.72 0.05
N THR A 41 -0.08 24.44 -1.23
CA THR A 41 -1.37 24.71 -1.87
C THR A 41 -2.37 23.56 -1.70
N PHE A 42 -1.91 22.31 -1.80
CA PHE A 42 -2.77 21.12 -1.75
C PHE A 42 -2.52 20.28 -0.50
N GLY A 43 -3.56 19.57 -0.06
CA GLY A 43 -3.43 18.56 0.99
C GLY A 43 -2.60 17.36 0.55
N ASN A 44 -2.07 16.63 1.53
CA ASN A 44 -1.37 15.37 1.29
C ASN A 44 -2.36 14.28 0.82
N PRO A 45 -2.17 13.69 -0.38
CA PRO A 45 -3.05 12.66 -0.90
C PRO A 45 -2.71 11.24 -0.40
N THR A 46 -1.50 11.00 0.13
CA THR A 46 -1.06 9.70 0.64
C THR A 46 -2.03 9.09 1.67
N PRO A 47 -2.51 9.80 2.72
CA PRO A 47 -3.45 9.25 3.69
C PRO A 47 -4.74 8.71 3.07
N LEU A 48 -5.24 9.37 2.02
CA LEU A 48 -6.44 8.92 1.32
C LEU A 48 -6.20 7.61 0.59
N ALA A 49 -5.06 7.49 -0.11
CA ALA A 49 -4.70 6.24 -0.77
C ALA A 49 -4.42 5.11 0.24
N LEU A 50 -3.79 5.42 1.37
CA LEU A 50 -3.57 4.45 2.46
C LEU A 50 -4.89 3.96 3.03
N LEU A 51 -5.90 4.81 3.20
CA LEU A 51 -7.24 4.36 3.58
C LEU A 51 -7.83 3.41 2.54
N GLY A 52 -7.67 3.71 1.25
CA GLY A 52 -8.11 2.81 0.18
C GLY A 52 -7.53 1.41 0.33
N PHE A 53 -6.20 1.31 0.50
CA PHE A 53 -5.48 0.08 0.75
C PHE A 53 -5.89 -0.63 2.06
N LEU A 54 -6.01 0.12 3.16
CA LEU A 54 -6.27 -0.44 4.49
C LEU A 54 -7.67 -1.01 4.60
N LEU A 55 -8.66 -0.30 4.05
CA LEU A 55 -10.05 -0.69 4.16
C LEU A 55 -10.43 -1.77 3.15
N SER A 56 -9.67 -1.98 2.07
CA SER A 56 -9.82 -3.14 1.19
C SER A 56 -9.09 -4.38 1.73
N LEU A 57 -7.82 -4.25 2.13
CA LEU A 57 -6.99 -5.40 2.49
C LEU A 57 -7.19 -5.89 3.92
N SER A 58 -7.45 -5.02 4.90
CA SER A 58 -7.59 -5.47 6.29
C SER A 58 -8.78 -6.43 6.46
N PRO A 59 -9.99 -6.12 5.93
CA PRO A 59 -11.10 -7.05 5.97
C PRO A 59 -10.84 -8.32 5.16
N LEU A 60 -10.26 -8.20 3.94
CA LEU A 60 -9.90 -9.37 3.13
C LEU A 60 -8.94 -10.30 3.89
N SER A 61 -7.98 -9.77 4.64
CA SER A 61 -7.04 -10.56 5.43
C SER A 61 -7.78 -11.40 6.49
N CYS A 62 -8.77 -10.80 7.16
CA CYS A 62 -9.63 -11.51 8.11
C CYS A 62 -10.51 -12.56 7.42
N ASP A 63 -11.06 -12.25 6.24
CA ASP A 63 -11.86 -13.17 5.43
C ASP A 63 -11.04 -14.39 5.02
N LEU A 64 -9.82 -14.19 4.54
CA LEU A 64 -8.89 -15.26 4.14
C LEU A 64 -8.46 -16.15 5.31
N MET A 65 -8.37 -15.58 6.52
CA MET A 65 -8.09 -16.34 7.75
C MET A 65 -9.34 -16.99 8.38
N GLY A 66 -10.53 -16.76 7.83
CA GLY A 66 -11.78 -17.35 8.31
C GLY A 66 -12.25 -16.82 9.67
N TRP A 67 -11.81 -15.64 10.08
CA TRP A 67 -12.09 -15.12 11.42
C TRP A 67 -13.58 -14.90 11.65
N ARG A 68 -14.10 -15.41 12.77
CA ARG A 68 -15.52 -15.29 13.16
C ARG A 68 -16.51 -15.83 12.12
N GLY A 69 -16.09 -16.81 11.31
CA GLY A 69 -16.93 -17.38 10.25
C GLY A 69 -16.94 -16.55 8.96
N ALA A 70 -16.06 -15.55 8.85
CA ALA A 70 -15.77 -14.90 7.57
C ALA A 70 -15.15 -15.90 6.56
N GLY A 71 -15.09 -15.55 5.28
CA GLY A 71 -14.61 -16.48 4.25
C GLY A 71 -15.06 -16.11 2.84
N GLY A 72 -15.38 -17.12 2.03
CA GLY A 72 -15.86 -16.91 0.66
C GLY A 72 -14.85 -16.18 -0.23
N ALA A 73 -13.55 -16.38 0.02
CA ALA A 73 -12.45 -15.67 -0.64
C ALA A 73 -12.58 -14.12 -0.64
N GLY A 74 -13.31 -13.57 0.34
CA GLY A 74 -13.52 -12.11 0.46
C GLY A 74 -14.66 -11.55 -0.38
N ALA A 75 -15.56 -12.37 -0.93
CA ALA A 75 -16.66 -11.89 -1.79
C ALA A 75 -17.53 -10.79 -1.14
N SER A 76 -17.68 -10.80 0.19
CA SER A 76 -18.35 -9.74 0.97
C SER A 76 -17.73 -8.36 0.79
N GLY A 77 -16.43 -8.30 0.51
CA GLY A 77 -15.68 -7.06 0.32
C GLY A 77 -15.80 -6.45 -1.07
N THR A 78 -16.53 -7.05 -2.01
CA THR A 78 -16.50 -6.63 -3.44
C THR A 78 -16.74 -5.13 -3.65
N ALA A 79 -17.73 -4.54 -2.98
CA ALA A 79 -17.98 -3.10 -3.07
C ALA A 79 -16.83 -2.28 -2.44
N THR A 80 -16.31 -2.71 -1.30
CA THR A 80 -15.16 -2.08 -0.63
C THR A 80 -13.91 -2.12 -1.49
N TYR A 81 -13.68 -3.21 -2.24
CA TYR A 81 -12.59 -3.30 -3.20
C TYR A 81 -12.72 -2.23 -4.28
N MET A 82 -13.91 -2.04 -4.84
CA MET A 82 -14.12 -1.06 -5.90
C MET A 82 -13.96 0.38 -5.39
N PHE A 83 -14.61 0.74 -4.29
CA PHE A 83 -14.67 2.13 -3.84
C PHE A 83 -13.47 2.54 -2.98
N PHE A 84 -13.06 1.72 -2.02
CA PHE A 84 -11.88 2.03 -1.20
C PHE A 84 -10.61 1.61 -1.92
N GLY A 85 -10.48 0.30 -2.18
CA GLY A 85 -9.29 -0.25 -2.82
C GLY A 85 -9.01 0.37 -4.18
N GLY A 86 -10.06 0.64 -4.95
CA GLY A 86 -9.99 1.20 -6.29
C GLY A 86 -9.98 2.73 -6.30
N VAL A 87 -11.17 3.32 -6.11
CA VAL A 87 -11.39 4.76 -6.33
C VAL A 87 -10.51 5.61 -5.41
N LEU A 88 -10.44 5.35 -4.11
CA LEU A 88 -9.62 6.17 -3.20
C LEU A 88 -8.13 6.08 -3.53
N MET A 89 -7.62 4.90 -3.90
CA MET A 89 -6.21 4.75 -4.29
C MET A 89 -5.91 5.44 -5.62
N LEU A 90 -6.81 5.38 -6.61
CA LEU A 90 -6.64 6.14 -7.85
C LEU A 90 -6.65 7.65 -7.60
N LEU A 91 -7.57 8.16 -6.78
CA LEU A 91 -7.64 9.58 -6.43
C LEU A 91 -6.38 10.04 -5.70
N GLY A 92 -5.92 9.27 -4.72
CA GLY A 92 -4.67 9.57 -4.02
C GLY A 92 -3.46 9.49 -4.93
N GLY A 93 -3.39 8.50 -5.82
CA GLY A 93 -2.33 8.40 -6.83
C GLY A 93 -2.29 9.60 -7.78
N VAL A 94 -3.43 10.03 -8.31
CA VAL A 94 -3.51 11.26 -9.13
C VAL A 94 -3.06 12.49 -8.33
N GLY A 95 -3.41 12.57 -7.04
CA GLY A 95 -2.90 13.61 -6.15
C GLY A 95 -1.37 13.58 -6.01
N GLU A 96 -0.77 12.41 -5.86
CA GLU A 96 0.70 12.25 -5.80
C GLU A 96 1.37 12.67 -7.12
N TRP A 97 0.73 12.43 -8.26
CA TRP A 97 1.21 12.93 -9.56
C TRP A 97 1.21 14.46 -9.62
N ILE A 98 0.14 15.11 -9.15
CA ILE A 98 0.05 16.58 -9.06
C ILE A 98 1.17 17.13 -8.17
N LEU A 99 1.48 16.45 -7.07
CA LEU A 99 2.56 16.83 -6.15
C LEU A 99 3.97 16.44 -6.62
N GLY A 100 4.11 15.77 -7.77
CA GLY A 100 5.40 15.34 -8.34
C GLY A 100 6.06 14.17 -7.63
N ASN A 101 5.30 13.38 -6.86
CA ASN A 101 5.76 12.21 -6.13
C ASN A 101 5.55 10.95 -6.99
N THR A 102 6.49 10.67 -7.90
CA THR A 102 6.36 9.59 -8.90
C THR A 102 6.18 8.20 -8.29
N PHE A 103 6.96 7.85 -7.26
CA PHE A 103 6.90 6.50 -6.71
C PHE A 103 5.54 6.21 -6.03
N PRO A 104 5.06 7.04 -5.08
CA PRO A 104 3.70 6.90 -4.55
C PRO A 104 2.59 6.95 -5.61
N PHE A 105 2.70 7.81 -6.63
CA PHE A 105 1.74 7.85 -7.74
C PHE A 105 1.60 6.48 -8.41
N VAL A 106 2.72 5.89 -8.84
CA VAL A 106 2.71 4.62 -9.57
C VAL A 106 2.23 3.48 -8.67
N VAL A 107 2.63 3.46 -7.40
CA VAL A 107 2.16 2.51 -6.40
C VAL A 107 0.63 2.62 -6.24
N PHE A 108 0.11 3.79 -5.89
CA PHE A 108 -1.32 3.90 -5.58
C PHE A 108 -2.21 3.69 -6.80
N CYS A 109 -1.81 4.17 -7.99
CA CYS A 109 -2.59 3.93 -9.19
C CYS A 109 -2.61 2.45 -9.60
N SER A 110 -1.47 1.74 -9.50
CA SER A 110 -1.42 0.31 -9.85
C SER A 110 -2.22 -0.56 -8.87
N PHE A 111 -2.13 -0.31 -7.57
CA PHE A 111 -2.97 -1.00 -6.58
C PHE A 111 -4.45 -0.63 -6.69
N GLY A 112 -4.77 0.63 -7.03
CA GLY A 112 -6.13 1.04 -7.36
C GLY A 112 -6.71 0.24 -8.53
N ALA A 113 -5.94 0.10 -9.60
CA ALA A 113 -6.31 -0.74 -10.74
C ALA A 113 -6.45 -2.22 -10.36
N PHE A 114 -5.55 -2.75 -9.51
CA PHE A 114 -5.66 -4.12 -8.99
C PHE A 114 -7.00 -4.36 -8.28
N TRP A 115 -7.39 -3.47 -7.36
CA TRP A 115 -8.64 -3.63 -6.61
C TRP A 115 -9.90 -3.44 -7.46
N LEU A 116 -9.88 -2.52 -8.41
CA LEU A 116 -10.96 -2.39 -9.41
C LEU A 116 -11.06 -3.64 -10.28
N GLY A 117 -9.92 -4.18 -10.73
CA GLY A 117 -9.87 -5.40 -11.52
C GLY A 117 -10.36 -6.63 -10.75
N PHE A 118 -9.92 -6.77 -9.50
CA PHE A 118 -10.34 -7.86 -8.62
C PHE A 118 -11.83 -7.77 -8.26
N GLY A 119 -12.29 -6.60 -7.80
CA GLY A 119 -13.71 -6.37 -7.51
C GLY A 119 -14.60 -6.52 -8.75
N GLY A 120 -14.14 -6.03 -9.91
CA GLY A 120 -14.83 -6.17 -11.19
C GLY A 120 -14.94 -7.62 -11.64
N THR A 121 -13.92 -8.44 -11.38
CA THR A 121 -13.94 -9.88 -11.69
C THR A 121 -15.00 -10.62 -10.88
N LEU A 122 -15.25 -10.19 -9.63
CA LEU A 122 -16.30 -10.75 -8.78
C LEU A 122 -17.71 -10.26 -9.13
N GLN A 123 -17.84 -9.24 -9.99
CA GLN A 123 -19.14 -8.70 -10.38
C GLN A 123 -19.77 -9.49 -11.54
N PRO A 124 -21.01 -9.97 -11.39
CA PRO A 124 -21.70 -10.73 -12.45
C PRO A 124 -21.80 -9.97 -13.78
N PHE A 125 -21.92 -8.63 -13.74
CA PHE A 125 -22.06 -7.79 -14.92
C PHE A 125 -20.85 -7.85 -15.87
N PHE A 126 -19.61 -7.94 -15.34
CA PHE A 126 -18.42 -8.10 -16.18
C PHE A 126 -18.30 -9.52 -16.75
N ASN A 127 -19.00 -10.49 -16.16
CA ASN A 127 -19.07 -11.88 -16.58
C ASN A 127 -17.71 -12.56 -16.84
N ALA A 128 -16.67 -12.15 -16.09
CA ALA A 128 -15.30 -12.64 -16.27
C ALA A 128 -15.18 -14.15 -16.01
N TYR A 129 -15.89 -14.65 -14.99
CA TYR A 129 -15.90 -16.07 -14.66
C TYR A 129 -16.89 -16.88 -15.53
N GLY A 130 -17.94 -16.25 -16.08
CA GLY A 130 -18.99 -16.97 -16.82
C GLY A 130 -18.50 -17.62 -18.11
N ALA A 131 -17.45 -17.08 -18.74
CA ALA A 131 -16.81 -17.67 -19.93
C ALA A 131 -16.17 -19.05 -19.66
N TYR A 132 -15.91 -19.38 -18.39
CA TYR A 132 -15.33 -20.64 -17.99
C TYR A 132 -16.39 -21.67 -17.56
N SER A 133 -17.63 -21.25 -17.30
CA SER A 133 -18.67 -22.14 -16.80
C SER A 133 -19.01 -23.26 -17.80
N THR A 134 -19.16 -24.48 -17.29
CA THR A 134 -19.67 -25.62 -18.06
C THR A 134 -21.19 -25.69 -18.11
N ASP A 135 -21.89 -24.99 -17.21
CA ASP A 135 -23.35 -24.84 -17.22
C ASP A 135 -23.74 -23.43 -17.70
N PRO A 136 -24.37 -23.30 -18.89
CA PRO A 136 -24.86 -22.02 -19.41
C PRO A 136 -25.88 -21.31 -18.50
N ASN A 137 -26.57 -22.04 -17.61
CA ASN A 137 -27.55 -21.48 -16.69
C ASN A 137 -26.96 -21.09 -15.34
N ASN A 138 -25.70 -21.47 -15.07
CA ASN A 138 -25.03 -21.17 -13.81
C ASN A 138 -23.63 -20.59 -14.05
N PRO A 139 -23.51 -19.31 -14.47
CA PRO A 139 -22.21 -18.70 -14.75
C PRO A 139 -21.22 -18.78 -13.59
N ALA A 140 -21.71 -18.76 -12.34
CA ALA A 140 -20.87 -18.76 -11.14
C ALA A 140 -20.03 -20.03 -10.98
N GLU A 141 -20.36 -21.15 -11.64
CA GLU A 141 -19.52 -22.35 -11.62
C GLU A 141 -18.14 -22.11 -12.20
N GLY A 142 -18.02 -21.17 -13.15
CA GLY A 142 -16.74 -20.78 -13.72
C GLY A 142 -15.71 -20.29 -12.71
N LEU A 143 -16.12 -19.85 -11.51
CA LEU A 143 -15.19 -19.50 -10.41
C LEU A 143 -14.39 -20.72 -9.90
N ASN A 144 -14.95 -21.92 -10.04
CA ASN A 144 -14.32 -23.16 -9.59
C ASN A 144 -13.47 -23.82 -10.69
N GLU A 145 -13.57 -23.32 -11.92
CA GLU A 145 -12.92 -23.93 -13.07
C GLU A 145 -11.42 -23.69 -13.10
N VAL A 146 -10.68 -24.71 -13.57
CA VAL A 146 -9.21 -24.70 -13.61
C VAL A 146 -8.68 -23.52 -14.42
N GLY A 147 -9.34 -23.21 -15.54
CA GLY A 147 -8.94 -22.11 -16.43
C GLY A 147 -9.03 -20.75 -15.75
N PHE A 148 -10.11 -20.49 -15.02
CA PHE A 148 -10.32 -19.24 -14.30
C PHE A 148 -9.34 -19.08 -13.14
N ASN A 149 -9.23 -20.10 -12.29
CA ASN A 149 -8.32 -20.10 -11.14
C ASN A 149 -6.86 -19.91 -11.57
N SER A 150 -6.44 -20.56 -12.67
CA SER A 150 -5.08 -20.42 -13.20
C SER A 150 -4.83 -19.02 -13.77
N GLY A 151 -5.82 -18.43 -14.46
CA GLY A 151 -5.74 -17.05 -14.96
C GLY A 151 -5.57 -16.03 -13.82
N LEU A 152 -6.37 -16.16 -12.75
CA LEU A 152 -6.23 -15.32 -11.55
C LEU A 152 -4.87 -15.53 -10.87
N ALA A 153 -4.37 -16.76 -10.77
CA ALA A 153 -3.07 -17.04 -10.18
C ALA A 153 -1.93 -16.34 -10.94
N PHE A 154 -1.95 -16.32 -12.28
CA PHE A 154 -0.96 -15.58 -13.07
C PHE A 154 -1.04 -14.06 -12.85
N PHE A 155 -2.25 -13.50 -12.71
CA PHE A 155 -2.41 -12.09 -12.37
C PHE A 155 -1.82 -11.76 -10.99
N LEU A 156 -2.07 -12.60 -9.99
CA LEU A 156 -1.47 -12.46 -8.65
C LEU A 156 0.06 -12.61 -8.69
N LEU A 157 0.59 -13.54 -9.47
CA LEU A 157 2.04 -13.69 -9.64
C LEU A 157 2.68 -12.44 -10.26
N ALA A 158 2.05 -11.86 -11.29
CA ALA A 158 2.49 -10.61 -11.90
C ALA A 158 2.46 -9.44 -10.91
N MET A 159 1.43 -9.37 -10.06
CA MET A 159 1.39 -8.42 -8.94
C MET A 159 2.50 -8.67 -7.91
N GLY A 160 2.83 -9.93 -7.62
CA GLY A 160 3.98 -10.28 -6.79
C GLY A 160 5.31 -9.78 -7.37
N LEU A 161 5.51 -9.90 -8.68
CA LEU A 161 6.68 -9.35 -9.37
C LEU A 161 6.71 -7.81 -9.30
N LEU A 162 5.56 -7.15 -9.48
CA LEU A 162 5.46 -5.70 -9.32
C LEU A 162 5.83 -5.27 -7.89
N CYS A 163 5.32 -5.97 -6.88
CA CYS A 163 5.66 -5.72 -5.48
C CYS A 163 7.14 -5.95 -5.20
N PHE A 164 7.78 -6.89 -5.88
CA PHE A 164 9.22 -7.13 -5.74
C PHE A 164 10.04 -5.95 -6.27
N VAL A 165 9.63 -5.36 -7.39
CA VAL A 165 10.23 -4.11 -7.90
C VAL A 165 10.02 -2.98 -6.88
N TYR A 166 8.81 -2.81 -6.34
CA TYR A 166 8.54 -1.78 -5.34
C TYR A 166 9.28 -2.01 -4.02
N PHE A 167 9.48 -3.25 -3.61
CA PHE A 167 10.29 -3.61 -2.46
C PHE A 167 11.73 -3.10 -2.63
N ILE A 168 12.35 -3.32 -3.79
CA ILE A 168 13.70 -2.81 -4.09
C ILE A 168 13.71 -1.28 -4.06
N CYS A 169 12.72 -0.62 -4.67
CA CYS A 169 12.60 0.84 -4.65
C CYS A 169 12.42 1.40 -3.23
N ALA A 170 11.65 0.72 -2.39
CA ALA A 170 11.34 1.13 -1.02
C ALA A 170 12.55 1.06 -0.07
N LEU A 171 13.64 0.35 -0.43
CA LEU A 171 14.88 0.35 0.37
C LEU A 171 15.48 1.75 0.55
N ARG A 172 15.05 2.73 -0.26
CA ARG A 172 15.45 4.14 -0.18
C ARG A 172 14.44 5.05 0.53
N THR A 173 13.33 4.51 1.04
CA THR A 173 12.28 5.29 1.70
C THR A 173 12.35 5.10 3.22
N ASN A 174 11.58 4.17 3.77
CA ASN A 174 11.54 3.87 5.19
C ASN A 174 11.28 2.39 5.46
N VAL A 175 11.62 1.91 6.66
CA VAL A 175 11.51 0.50 7.06
C VAL A 175 10.09 -0.03 6.90
N VAL A 176 9.07 0.76 7.27
CA VAL A 176 7.67 0.33 7.20
C VAL A 176 7.24 0.06 5.74
N PHE A 177 7.66 0.90 4.80
CA PHE A 177 7.42 0.70 3.36
C PHE A 177 8.13 -0.54 2.82
N VAL A 178 9.37 -0.78 3.24
CA VAL A 178 10.12 -1.99 2.90
C VAL A 178 9.36 -3.23 3.37
N LEU A 179 8.89 -3.22 4.62
CA LEU A 179 8.12 -4.33 5.18
C LEU A 179 6.82 -4.56 4.43
N ILE A 180 6.05 -3.50 4.12
CA ILE A 180 4.80 -3.59 3.34
C ILE A 180 5.03 -4.30 2.00
N PHE A 181 6.00 -3.85 1.20
CA PHE A 181 6.22 -4.47 -0.10
C PHE A 181 6.83 -5.86 -0.01
N PHE A 182 7.72 -6.10 0.95
CA PHE A 182 8.27 -7.43 1.20
C PHE A 182 7.17 -8.44 1.55
N THR A 183 6.28 -8.08 2.48
CA THR A 183 5.16 -8.95 2.85
C THR A 183 4.16 -9.10 1.71
N LEU A 184 3.91 -8.06 0.90
CA LEU A 184 3.06 -8.17 -0.28
C LEU A 184 3.62 -9.13 -1.35
N VAL A 185 4.93 -9.17 -1.58
CA VAL A 185 5.55 -10.19 -2.45
C VAL A 185 5.15 -11.58 -1.98
N ILE A 186 5.30 -11.84 -0.67
CA ILE A 186 4.95 -13.13 -0.06
C ILE A 186 3.46 -13.41 -0.20
N VAL A 187 2.59 -12.44 0.10
CA VAL A 187 1.12 -12.57 -0.02
C VAL A 187 0.73 -12.99 -1.42
N PHE A 188 1.17 -12.26 -2.44
CA PHE A 188 0.81 -12.52 -3.83
C PHE A 188 1.32 -13.89 -4.31
N CYS A 189 2.53 -14.28 -3.95
CA CYS A 189 3.06 -15.60 -4.28
C CYS A 189 2.28 -16.74 -3.58
N ILE A 190 1.97 -16.58 -2.29
CA ILE A 190 1.20 -17.59 -1.53
C ILE A 190 -0.22 -17.72 -2.10
N LEU A 191 -0.90 -16.60 -2.39
CA LEU A 191 -2.25 -16.63 -2.93
C LEU A 191 -2.29 -17.18 -4.36
N ALA A 192 -1.33 -16.84 -5.23
CA ALA A 192 -1.19 -17.49 -6.53
C ALA A 192 -1.05 -19.01 -6.39
N GLY A 193 -0.22 -19.45 -5.45
CA GLY A 193 -0.09 -20.86 -5.09
C GLY A 193 -1.41 -21.49 -4.61
N ALA A 194 -2.20 -20.76 -3.81
CA ALA A 194 -3.50 -21.23 -3.35
C ALA A 194 -4.46 -21.50 -4.52
N TYR A 195 -4.57 -20.57 -5.47
CA TYR A 195 -5.40 -20.74 -6.67
C TYR A 195 -4.94 -21.92 -7.54
N TRP A 196 -3.64 -22.11 -7.75
CA TRP A 196 -3.15 -23.28 -8.49
C TRP A 196 -3.36 -24.60 -7.74
N GLN A 197 -3.26 -24.61 -6.41
CA GLN A 197 -3.56 -25.82 -5.65
C GLN A 197 -5.05 -26.16 -5.66
N THR A 198 -5.94 -25.16 -5.73
CA THR A 198 -7.36 -25.38 -6.03
C THR A 198 -7.52 -26.06 -7.40
N SER A 199 -6.83 -25.56 -8.44
CA SER A 199 -6.85 -26.16 -9.78
C SER A 199 -6.30 -27.60 -9.81
N ASN A 200 -5.33 -27.92 -8.95
CA ASN A 200 -4.77 -29.27 -8.82
C ASN A 200 -5.67 -30.21 -8.00
N GLY A 201 -6.80 -29.74 -7.49
CA GLY A 201 -7.70 -30.51 -6.61
C GLY A 201 -7.19 -30.68 -5.17
N ASN A 202 -6.06 -30.06 -4.80
CA ASN A 202 -5.51 -30.12 -3.45
C ASN A 202 -6.11 -29.02 -2.56
N THR A 203 -7.40 -29.16 -2.29
CA THR A 203 -8.20 -28.17 -1.54
C THR A 203 -7.68 -27.95 -0.12
N ALA A 204 -7.11 -28.98 0.52
CA ALA A 204 -6.52 -28.87 1.85
C ALA A 204 -5.29 -27.94 1.86
N LEU A 205 -4.39 -28.09 0.89
CA LEU A 205 -3.23 -27.19 0.79
C LEU A 205 -3.65 -25.80 0.32
N ALA A 206 -4.59 -25.70 -0.62
CA ALA A 206 -5.13 -24.42 -1.08
C ALA A 206 -5.70 -23.60 0.09
N SER A 207 -6.51 -24.22 0.96
CA SER A 207 -7.07 -23.58 2.16
C SER A 207 -5.98 -23.11 3.13
N ARG A 208 -4.95 -23.94 3.39
CA ARG A 208 -3.81 -23.55 4.23
C ARG A 208 -3.04 -22.36 3.66
N LEU A 209 -2.83 -22.35 2.34
CA LEU A 209 -2.19 -21.24 1.65
C LEU A 209 -3.05 -19.97 1.70
N GLN A 210 -4.36 -20.06 1.56
CA GLN A 210 -5.26 -18.89 1.73
C GLN A 210 -5.12 -18.29 3.13
N ILE A 211 -5.17 -19.13 4.17
CA ILE A 211 -5.00 -18.68 5.56
C ILE A 211 -3.62 -18.04 5.77
N ALA A 212 -2.55 -18.67 5.27
CA ALA A 212 -1.20 -18.13 5.35
C ALA A 212 -1.07 -16.78 4.63
N GLY A 213 -1.66 -16.67 3.43
CA GLY A 213 -1.71 -15.42 2.66
C GLY A 213 -2.46 -14.32 3.42
N GLY A 214 -3.61 -14.65 4.01
CA GLY A 214 -4.38 -13.74 4.86
C GLY A 214 -3.60 -13.27 6.10
N ALA A 215 -2.86 -14.17 6.76
CA ALA A 215 -2.04 -13.81 7.92
C ALA A 215 -0.89 -12.87 7.56
N VAL A 216 -0.17 -13.13 6.45
CA VAL A 216 0.89 -12.23 6.00
C VAL A 216 0.31 -10.89 5.51
N ALA A 217 -0.85 -10.91 4.85
CA ALA A 217 -1.56 -9.69 4.44
C ALA A 217 -1.99 -8.86 5.66
N PHE A 218 -2.40 -9.49 6.75
CA PHE A 218 -2.71 -8.81 7.99
C PHE A 218 -1.48 -8.09 8.58
N VAL A 219 -0.29 -8.70 8.49
CA VAL A 219 0.98 -8.03 8.88
C VAL A 219 1.25 -6.81 7.98
N THR A 220 1.02 -6.92 6.66
CA THR A 220 1.08 -5.78 5.74
C THR A 220 0.15 -4.66 6.21
N CYS A 221 -1.11 -4.99 6.54
CA CYS A 221 -2.09 -4.03 7.03
C CYS A 221 -1.66 -3.40 8.35
N ALA A 222 -1.09 -4.15 9.30
CA ALA A 222 -0.59 -3.61 10.55
C ALA A 222 0.51 -2.55 10.32
N CYS A 223 1.44 -2.82 9.39
CA CYS A 223 2.45 -1.85 8.96
C CYS A 223 1.80 -0.61 8.31
N GLY A 224 0.77 -0.82 7.50
CA GLY A 224 0.01 0.26 6.89
C GLY A 224 -0.78 1.13 7.88
N TRP A 225 -1.40 0.53 8.89
CA TRP A 225 -2.06 1.28 9.95
C TRP A 225 -1.05 2.12 10.73
N TRP A 226 0.14 1.57 10.98
CA TRP A 226 1.23 2.30 11.61
C TRP A 226 1.64 3.56 10.83
N ILE A 227 1.82 3.45 9.50
CA ILE A 227 2.20 4.62 8.70
C ILE A 227 1.05 5.60 8.49
N PHE A 228 -0.19 5.12 8.43
CA PHE A 228 -1.36 5.98 8.41
C PHE A 228 -1.43 6.84 9.68
N VAL A 229 -1.25 6.23 10.86
CA VAL A 229 -1.18 6.97 12.14
C VAL A 229 -0.05 7.97 12.12
N ALA A 230 1.15 7.60 11.68
CA ALA A 230 2.30 8.51 11.60
C ALA A 230 2.01 9.76 10.75
N ILE A 231 1.38 9.59 9.60
CA ILE A 231 1.07 10.71 8.70
C ILE A 231 -0.08 11.55 9.26
N MET A 232 -1.11 10.95 9.86
CA MET A 232 -2.21 11.69 10.46
C MET A 232 -1.79 12.51 11.67
N LEU A 233 -0.92 11.98 12.53
CA LEU A 233 -0.33 12.73 13.65
C LEU A 233 0.47 13.93 13.17
N ALA A 234 1.28 13.75 12.11
CA ALA A 234 2.02 14.85 11.50
C ALA A 234 1.10 15.90 10.86
N ALA A 235 0.06 15.47 10.14
CA ALA A 235 -0.86 16.36 9.44
C ALA A 235 -1.70 17.23 10.40
N LEU A 236 -1.93 16.74 11.62
CA LEU A 236 -2.69 17.44 12.65
C LEU A 236 -1.80 18.11 13.71
N ASP A 237 -0.49 18.15 13.50
CA ASP A 237 0.49 18.78 14.40
C ASP A 237 0.40 18.28 15.86
N PHE A 238 0.26 16.95 16.03
CA PHE A 238 0.28 16.34 17.36
C PHE A 238 1.66 16.55 18.03
N PRO A 239 1.71 16.70 19.37
CA PRO A 239 2.95 17.02 20.10
C PRO A 239 3.96 15.85 20.15
N PHE A 240 3.67 14.72 19.54
CA PHE A 240 4.52 13.55 19.46
C PHE A 240 4.40 12.90 18.08
N GLN A 241 5.41 12.11 17.71
CA GLN A 241 5.42 11.38 16.46
C GLN A 241 5.86 9.93 16.65
N VAL A 242 5.31 9.03 15.85
CA VAL A 242 5.72 7.61 15.84
C VAL A 242 6.79 7.36 14.79
N PRO A 243 7.79 6.50 15.08
CA PRO A 243 8.90 6.27 14.15
C PRO A 243 8.49 5.37 12.99
N VAL A 244 8.92 5.74 11.78
CA VAL A 244 8.78 4.90 10.56
C VAL A 244 10.11 4.32 10.05
N GLY A 245 11.23 4.74 10.65
CA GLY A 245 12.58 4.28 10.32
C GLY A 245 13.07 4.79 8.96
N ASP A 246 13.58 6.02 8.90
CA ASP A 246 14.13 6.62 7.68
C ASP A 246 15.36 5.84 7.17
N LEU A 247 15.30 5.37 5.91
CA LEU A 247 16.39 4.64 5.24
C LEU A 247 17.10 5.48 4.18
N SER A 248 16.71 6.74 3.98
CA SER A 248 17.24 7.59 2.92
C SER A 248 18.76 7.83 3.04
N SER A 249 19.31 7.74 4.25
CA SER A 249 20.75 7.85 4.54
C SER A 249 21.53 6.55 4.35
N VAL A 250 20.87 5.39 4.38
CA VAL A 250 21.51 4.07 4.27
C VAL A 250 21.91 3.80 2.82
N ILE A 251 21.03 4.12 1.87
CA ILE A 251 21.29 4.00 0.44
C ILE A 251 21.34 5.40 -0.18
N LYS A 252 22.55 5.97 -0.23
CA LYS A 252 22.81 7.33 -0.76
C LYS A 252 22.35 7.55 -2.18
N GLY A 253 21.91 8.78 -2.48
CA GLY A 253 21.48 9.25 -3.80
C GLY A 253 22.55 9.11 -4.87
N ALA A 254 22.17 8.91 -6.13
CA ALA A 254 23.12 9.00 -7.24
C ALA A 254 23.77 10.39 -7.29
N SER A 255 22.97 11.45 -7.18
CA SER A 255 23.45 12.84 -7.13
C SER A 255 24.30 13.13 -5.89
N GLU A 256 23.95 12.55 -4.74
CA GLU A 256 24.74 12.66 -3.50
C GLU A 256 26.12 12.01 -3.68
N ARG A 257 26.17 10.77 -4.19
CA ARG A 257 27.42 10.08 -4.51
C ARG A 257 28.25 10.82 -5.54
N GLN A 258 27.62 11.46 -6.53
CA GLN A 258 28.32 12.30 -7.52
C GLN A 258 28.92 13.55 -6.88
N ARG A 259 28.20 14.23 -5.98
CA ARG A 259 28.72 15.37 -5.23
C ARG A 259 29.89 14.99 -4.34
N GLU A 260 29.80 13.88 -3.60
CA GLU A 260 30.90 13.38 -2.77
C GLU A 260 32.15 13.06 -3.60
N LYS A 261 31.97 12.42 -4.76
CA LYS A 261 33.07 12.16 -5.70
C LYS A 261 33.70 13.44 -6.23
N ALA A 262 32.90 14.44 -6.59
CA ALA A 262 33.39 15.74 -7.06
C ALA A 262 34.23 16.45 -5.99
N VAL A 263 33.74 16.48 -4.75
CA VAL A 263 34.49 17.06 -3.62
C VAL A 263 35.79 16.30 -3.35
N THR A 264 35.78 14.97 -3.45
CA THR A 264 36.98 14.14 -3.23
C THR A 264 38.01 14.29 -4.35
N SER A 265 37.60 14.65 -5.57
CA SER A 265 38.53 14.89 -6.69
C SER A 265 39.19 16.28 -6.69
N GLU A 266 38.69 17.21 -5.86
CA GLU A 266 39.23 18.57 -5.72
C GLU A 266 40.25 18.70 -4.56
N VAL A 267 40.45 17.65 -3.77
CA VAL A 267 41.40 17.55 -2.65
C VAL A 267 42.56 16.64 -3.03
#